data_AF-A0A6G9WCG4-F1
#
_entry.id   AF-A0A6G9WCG4-F1
#
_cell.length_a   1.000
_cell.length_b   1.000
_cell.length_c   1.000
_cell.angle_alpha   90.00
_cell.angle_beta   90.00
_cell.angle_gamma   90.00
#
_symmetry.space_group_name_H-M   'P 1'
#
loop_
_entity.id
_entity.type
_entity.pdbx_description
1 polymer ?
#
loop_
_entity_poly.entity_id
_entity_poly.type
_entity_poly.pdbx_seq_one_letter_code
_entity_poly.pdbx_strand_id
1 'polypeptide(L)'
;MAFDRYVPLRSRSIAINEFNDRQTEINEHFWSFVVMAENARYLAREAQKIDSKTSTATLFHANGPNVSRIPQTVEGWLKANDALGNWLRLSALVSAVAFHEAYLSRIIRTALMSDPLCRFGASRDLDGTVLLKRGVEIDFAADQKLLTRNDWSARAANFKRIFGVTDTSKMFPVAKLEKMRELRNQFAHGFGRSLDVPEPSDLLDRLSGTISQATLLTYLGVLAKSAGAIDNYLMAKCIGSFEVLHMYHGWRTDNASKNARDFKKHLIANGFPNANVNYCKGLISFYENI
;
A
#
# COMPACT_ATOMS: atom_id res chain seq x y z
N MET A 1 -28.39 -3.91 -12.69
CA MET A 1 -28.33 -2.78 -11.74
C MET A 1 -28.46 -1.48 -12.50
N ALA A 2 -29.37 -0.59 -12.10
CA ALA A 2 -29.45 0.77 -12.64
C ALA A 2 -28.32 1.65 -12.07
N PHE A 3 -27.97 2.73 -12.76
CA PHE A 3 -26.95 3.66 -12.26
C PHE A 3 -27.48 4.48 -11.08
N ASP A 4 -26.62 4.65 -10.08
CA ASP A 4 -26.78 5.60 -8.99
C ASP A 4 -25.38 6.17 -8.68
N ARG A 5 -25.30 7.50 -8.60
CA ARG A 5 -24.05 8.25 -8.36
C ARG A 5 -23.36 7.83 -7.05
N TYR A 6 -24.13 7.50 -6.02
CA TYR A 6 -23.64 7.23 -4.67
C TYR A 6 -23.62 5.74 -4.33
N VAL A 7 -24.13 4.88 -5.21
CA VAL A 7 -23.99 3.42 -5.09
C VAL A 7 -22.90 2.95 -6.05
N PRO A 8 -21.77 2.43 -5.54
CA PRO A 8 -20.66 2.08 -6.39
C PRO A 8 -20.94 0.80 -7.19
N LEU A 9 -20.48 0.75 -8.45
CA LEU A 9 -20.58 -0.45 -9.30
C LEU A 9 -19.83 -1.67 -8.73
N ARG A 10 -18.83 -1.41 -7.87
CA ARG A 10 -18.04 -2.42 -7.16
C ARG A 10 -17.80 -1.98 -5.72
N SER A 11 -17.57 -2.94 -4.84
CA SER A 11 -17.40 -2.68 -3.40
C SER A 11 -16.08 -2.02 -3.00
N ARG A 12 -15.10 -1.95 -3.91
CA ARG A 12 -13.72 -1.52 -3.64
C ARG A 12 -13.29 -0.41 -4.59
N SER A 13 -12.44 0.51 -4.13
CA SER A 13 -11.86 1.56 -4.99
C SER A 13 -10.76 1.02 -5.93
N ILE A 14 -10.26 1.87 -6.86
CA ILE A 14 -9.10 1.51 -7.71
C ILE A 14 -7.86 1.45 -6.80
N ALA A 15 -7.74 2.42 -5.88
CA ALA A 15 -6.59 2.55 -5.00
C ALA A 15 -6.39 1.32 -4.11
N ILE A 16 -7.46 0.72 -3.56
CA ILE A 16 -7.32 -0.48 -2.73
C ILE A 16 -6.94 -1.71 -3.56
N ASN A 17 -7.37 -1.80 -4.82
CA ASN A 17 -6.97 -2.89 -5.69
C ASN A 17 -5.46 -2.82 -5.96
N GLU A 18 -4.96 -1.65 -6.34
CA GLU A 18 -3.52 -1.45 -6.53
C GLU A 18 -2.73 -1.72 -5.24
N PHE A 19 -3.25 -1.31 -4.08
CA PHE A 19 -2.63 -1.64 -2.79
C PHE A 19 -2.54 -3.16 -2.57
N ASN A 20 -3.62 -3.89 -2.86
CA ASN A 20 -3.64 -5.35 -2.73
C ASN A 20 -2.71 -6.05 -3.73
N ASP A 21 -2.58 -5.52 -4.94
CA ASP A 21 -1.64 -6.04 -5.94
C ASP A 21 -0.20 -5.90 -5.43
N ARG A 22 0.16 -4.73 -4.86
CA ARG A 22 1.48 -4.53 -4.24
C ARG A 22 1.73 -5.38 -3.01
N GLN A 23 0.70 -5.63 -2.19
CA GLN A 23 0.81 -6.58 -1.07
C GLN A 23 1.03 -8.00 -1.57
N THR A 24 0.39 -8.39 -2.67
CA THR A 24 0.58 -9.70 -3.31
C THR A 24 2.01 -9.85 -3.82
N GLU A 25 2.54 -8.83 -4.51
CA GLU A 25 3.93 -8.77 -4.99
C GLU A 25 4.94 -8.94 -3.84
N ILE A 26 4.77 -8.21 -2.73
CA ILE A 26 5.63 -8.39 -1.54
C ILE A 26 5.55 -9.82 -1.02
N ASN A 27 4.36 -10.40 -0.92
CA ASN A 27 4.18 -11.75 -0.42
C ASN A 27 4.90 -12.77 -1.31
N GLU A 28 4.75 -12.67 -2.63
CA GLU A 28 5.42 -13.55 -3.58
C GLU A 28 6.94 -13.52 -3.41
N HIS A 29 7.53 -12.33 -3.35
CA HIS A 29 8.97 -12.18 -3.17
C HIS A 29 9.45 -12.63 -1.80
N PHE A 30 8.76 -12.20 -0.73
CA PHE A 30 9.16 -12.52 0.63
C PHE A 30 9.08 -14.02 0.91
N TRP A 31 7.98 -14.68 0.52
CA TRP A 31 7.81 -16.11 0.78
C TRP A 31 8.70 -16.98 -0.11
N SER A 32 8.93 -16.58 -1.36
CA SER A 32 9.92 -17.25 -2.21
C SER A 32 11.31 -17.23 -1.58
N PHE A 33 11.71 -16.06 -1.05
CA PHE A 33 12.97 -15.94 -0.32
C PHE A 33 12.99 -16.81 0.94
N VAL A 34 11.93 -16.81 1.75
CA VAL A 34 11.86 -17.61 2.99
C VAL A 34 12.10 -19.08 2.69
N VAL A 35 11.46 -19.63 1.66
CA VAL A 35 11.65 -21.04 1.27
C VAL A 35 13.10 -21.31 0.89
N MET A 36 13.71 -20.45 0.07
CA MET A 36 15.12 -20.58 -0.33
C MET A 36 16.07 -20.52 0.87
N ALA A 37 15.84 -19.56 1.78
CA ALA A 37 16.68 -19.34 2.95
C ALA A 37 16.56 -20.47 3.97
N GLU A 38 15.36 -21.00 4.21
CA GLU A 38 15.17 -22.14 5.12
C GLU A 38 15.79 -23.43 4.57
N ASN A 39 15.69 -23.68 3.26
CA ASN A 39 16.38 -24.82 2.64
C ASN A 39 17.90 -24.69 2.76
N ALA A 40 18.47 -23.53 2.43
CA ALA A 40 19.91 -23.29 2.59
C ALA A 40 20.35 -23.40 4.06
N ARG A 41 19.53 -22.89 5.00
CA ARG A 41 19.78 -23.01 6.44
C ARG A 41 19.74 -24.46 6.91
N TYR A 42 18.84 -25.29 6.39
CA TYR A 42 18.80 -26.71 6.68
C TYR A 42 20.12 -27.40 6.28
N LEU A 43 20.56 -27.21 5.04
CA LEU A 43 21.83 -27.76 4.55
C LEU A 43 23.02 -27.31 5.40
N ALA A 44 23.07 -26.02 5.72
CA ALA A 44 24.11 -25.45 6.59
C ALA A 44 24.09 -26.07 8.00
N ARG A 45 22.91 -26.25 8.61
CA ARG A 45 22.81 -26.87 9.94
C ARG A 45 23.24 -28.33 9.95
N GLU A 46 22.91 -29.11 8.92
CA GLU A 46 23.38 -30.48 8.81
C GLU A 46 24.92 -30.54 8.67
N ALA A 47 25.51 -29.66 7.85
CA ALA A 47 26.96 -29.56 7.72
C ALA A 47 27.65 -29.11 9.02
N GLN A 48 27.04 -28.17 9.76
CA GLN A 48 27.57 -27.66 11.03
C GLN A 48 27.68 -28.74 12.11
N LYS A 49 26.76 -29.72 12.13
CA LYS A 49 26.82 -30.85 13.08
C LYS A 49 28.07 -31.71 12.89
N ILE A 50 28.61 -31.74 11.68
CA ILE A 50 29.82 -32.49 11.33
C ILE A 50 31.05 -31.61 11.56
N ASP A 51 31.09 -30.43 10.93
CA ASP A 51 32.17 -29.45 11.10
C ASP A 51 31.65 -28.03 10.84
N SER A 52 31.71 -27.18 11.86
CA SER A 52 31.30 -25.77 11.80
C SER A 52 32.15 -24.92 10.83
N LYS A 53 33.36 -25.37 10.50
CA LYS A 53 34.28 -24.71 9.57
C LYS A 53 34.15 -25.21 8.13
N THR A 54 33.18 -26.07 7.85
CA THR A 54 32.90 -26.56 6.49
C THR A 54 32.78 -25.38 5.52
N SER A 55 33.43 -25.50 4.36
CA SER A 55 33.43 -24.49 3.30
C SER A 55 32.03 -24.31 2.74
N THR A 56 31.53 -23.08 2.76
CA THR A 56 30.22 -22.71 2.17
C THR A 56 30.23 -22.78 0.65
N ALA A 57 31.38 -22.51 0.03
CA ALA A 57 31.56 -22.63 -1.41
C ALA A 57 31.34 -24.08 -1.85
N THR A 58 31.89 -25.03 -1.09
CA THR A 58 31.72 -26.46 -1.35
C THR A 58 30.28 -26.89 -1.06
N LEU A 59 29.72 -26.50 0.09
CA LEU A 59 28.38 -26.91 0.50
C LEU A 59 27.28 -26.42 -0.46
N PHE A 60 27.35 -25.17 -0.88
CA PHE A 60 26.34 -24.55 -1.76
C PHE A 60 26.71 -24.59 -3.24
N HIS A 61 27.78 -25.31 -3.60
CA HIS A 61 28.31 -25.37 -4.97
C HIS A 61 28.52 -23.98 -5.60
N ALA A 62 28.97 -23.01 -4.79
CA ALA A 62 29.17 -21.64 -5.24
C ALA A 62 30.47 -21.53 -6.04
N ASN A 63 30.37 -21.01 -7.27
CA ASN A 63 31.47 -20.89 -8.22
C ASN A 63 31.62 -19.45 -8.74
N GLY A 64 32.77 -19.14 -9.34
CA GLY A 64 33.03 -17.87 -10.03
C GLY A 64 33.75 -16.81 -9.18
N PRO A 65 33.94 -15.59 -9.73
CA PRO A 65 34.85 -14.59 -9.16
C PRO A 65 34.39 -13.98 -7.82
N ASN A 66 33.12 -14.19 -7.44
CA ASN A 66 32.52 -13.60 -6.24
C ASN A 66 32.43 -14.56 -5.05
N VAL A 67 32.93 -15.80 -5.15
CA VAL A 67 32.89 -16.79 -4.05
C VAL A 67 33.55 -16.27 -2.78
N SER A 68 34.62 -15.48 -2.91
CA SER A 68 35.32 -14.84 -1.79
C SER A 68 34.45 -13.85 -1.00
N ARG A 69 33.34 -13.37 -1.56
CA ARG A 69 32.40 -12.46 -0.88
C ARG A 69 31.39 -13.18 0.03
N ILE A 70 31.22 -14.48 -0.14
CA ILE A 70 30.35 -15.30 0.70
C ILE A 70 31.10 -15.55 2.02
N PRO A 71 30.45 -15.56 3.19
CA PRO A 71 31.09 -16.02 4.42
C PRO A 71 31.70 -17.41 4.22
N GLN A 72 33.00 -17.57 4.50
CA GLN A 72 33.77 -18.74 4.03
C GLN A 72 33.44 -20.04 4.79
N THR A 73 32.87 -19.94 5.99
CA THR A 73 32.48 -21.09 6.82
C THR A 73 30.98 -21.13 7.03
N VAL A 74 30.44 -22.34 7.22
CA VAL A 74 29.04 -22.57 7.55
C VAL A 74 28.59 -21.77 8.79
N GLU A 75 29.42 -21.73 9.84
CA GLU A 75 29.12 -20.92 11.02
C GLU A 75 28.98 -19.42 10.69
N GLY A 76 29.91 -18.86 9.92
CA GLY A 76 29.87 -17.46 9.50
C GLY A 76 28.65 -17.17 8.61
N TRP A 77 28.31 -18.12 7.73
CA TRP A 77 27.15 -17.99 6.86
C TRP A 77 25.82 -18.04 7.62
N LEU A 78 25.67 -18.92 8.61
CA LEU A 78 24.46 -18.98 9.44
C LEU A 78 24.21 -17.65 10.17
N LYS A 79 25.27 -17.05 10.75
CA LYS A 79 25.21 -15.72 11.38
C LYS A 79 24.80 -14.64 10.37
N ALA A 80 25.39 -14.64 9.18
CA ALA A 80 25.04 -13.69 8.13
C ALA A 80 23.60 -13.88 7.60
N ASN A 81 23.15 -15.12 7.47
CA ASN A 81 21.80 -15.46 7.02
C ASN A 81 20.73 -15.04 8.04
N ASP A 82 21.00 -15.16 9.34
CA ASP A 82 20.12 -14.65 10.39
C ASP A 82 19.95 -13.13 10.30
N ALA A 83 21.06 -12.40 10.10
CA ALA A 83 21.04 -10.96 9.88
C ALA A 83 20.29 -10.56 8.60
N LEU A 84 20.52 -11.29 7.49
CA LEU A 84 19.81 -11.11 6.22
C LEU A 84 18.31 -11.32 6.39
N GLY A 85 17.89 -12.36 7.12
CA GLY A 85 16.49 -12.61 7.41
C GLY A 85 15.81 -11.45 8.15
N ASN A 86 16.51 -10.82 9.11
CA ASN A 86 15.99 -9.61 9.76
C ASN A 86 15.89 -8.44 8.79
N TRP A 87 16.94 -8.23 7.99
CA TRP A 87 16.99 -7.15 7.00
C TRP A 87 15.83 -7.25 6.01
N LEU A 88 15.52 -8.45 5.51
CA LEU A 88 14.42 -8.66 4.58
C LEU A 88 13.05 -8.45 5.21
N ARG A 89 12.86 -8.81 6.48
CA ARG A 89 11.62 -8.50 7.20
C ARG A 89 11.41 -6.99 7.34
N LEU A 90 12.47 -6.26 7.69
CA LEU A 90 12.42 -4.80 7.79
C LEU A 90 12.18 -4.15 6.42
N SER A 91 12.86 -4.61 5.37
CA SER A 91 12.64 -4.16 3.99
C SER A 91 11.20 -4.40 3.53
N ALA A 92 10.64 -5.58 3.80
CA ALA A 92 9.24 -5.88 3.50
C ALA A 92 8.28 -4.96 4.25
N LEU A 93 8.55 -4.69 5.54
CA LEU A 93 7.76 -3.75 6.34
C LEU A 93 7.81 -2.32 5.77
N VAL A 94 8.99 -1.82 5.44
CA VAL A 94 9.20 -0.48 4.88
C VAL A 94 8.44 -0.32 3.57
N SER A 95 8.56 -1.30 2.66
CA SER A 95 7.81 -1.31 1.40
C SER A 95 6.30 -1.34 1.63
N ALA A 96 5.81 -2.17 2.57
CA ALA A 96 4.39 -2.23 2.89
C ALA A 96 3.85 -0.91 3.45
N VAL A 97 4.61 -0.23 4.32
CA VAL A 97 4.25 1.09 4.86
C VAL A 97 4.22 2.13 3.74
N ALA A 98 5.21 2.14 2.84
CA ALA A 98 5.25 3.05 1.70
C ALA A 98 4.03 2.86 0.77
N PHE A 99 3.65 1.61 0.48
CA PHE A 99 2.45 1.32 -0.31
C PHE A 99 1.17 1.75 0.40
N HIS A 100 1.09 1.61 1.72
CA HIS A 100 -0.05 2.12 2.48
C HIS A 100 -0.13 3.66 2.44
N GLU A 101 0.99 4.38 2.49
CA GLU A 101 1.02 5.84 2.33
C GLU A 101 0.61 6.27 0.90
N ALA A 102 1.07 5.55 -0.12
CA ALA A 102 0.64 5.77 -1.50
C ALA A 102 -0.87 5.53 -1.67
N TYR A 103 -1.38 4.44 -1.09
CA TYR A 103 -2.83 4.15 -1.05
C TYR A 103 -3.61 5.31 -0.42
N LEU A 104 -3.21 5.75 0.78
CA LEU A 104 -3.85 6.87 1.48
C LEU A 104 -3.92 8.11 0.59
N SER A 105 -2.78 8.51 0.03
CA SER A 105 -2.70 9.67 -0.86
C SER A 105 -3.71 9.59 -2.01
N ARG A 106 -3.79 8.42 -2.67
CA ARG A 106 -4.70 8.19 -3.80
C ARG A 106 -6.16 8.17 -3.39
N ILE A 107 -6.53 7.41 -2.37
CA ILE A 107 -7.94 7.28 -1.97
C ILE A 107 -8.51 8.60 -1.44
N ILE A 108 -7.70 9.37 -0.70
CA ILE A 108 -8.08 10.69 -0.20
C ILE A 108 -8.28 11.65 -1.37
N ARG A 109 -7.37 11.66 -2.35
CA ARG A 109 -7.53 12.48 -3.56
C ARG A 109 -8.83 12.13 -4.28
N THR A 110 -9.10 10.85 -4.51
CA THR A 110 -10.33 10.39 -5.18
C THR A 110 -11.58 10.81 -4.40
N ALA A 111 -11.58 10.68 -3.07
CA ALA A 111 -12.70 11.09 -2.24
C ALA A 111 -12.95 12.60 -2.30
N LEU A 112 -11.89 13.42 -2.20
CA LEU A 112 -12.00 14.89 -2.30
C LEU A 112 -12.39 15.35 -3.71
N MET A 113 -11.90 14.67 -4.75
CA MET A 113 -12.35 14.95 -6.12
C MET A 113 -13.82 14.58 -6.33
N SER A 114 -14.32 13.54 -5.66
CA SER A 114 -15.71 13.10 -5.74
C SER A 114 -16.67 14.02 -4.98
N ASP A 115 -16.28 14.43 -3.78
CA ASP A 115 -17.06 15.25 -2.84
C ASP A 115 -16.21 16.41 -2.30
N PRO A 116 -15.98 17.48 -3.09
CA PRO A 116 -15.01 18.52 -2.75
C PRO A 116 -15.35 19.34 -1.51
N LEU A 117 -16.63 19.45 -1.18
CA LEU A 117 -17.11 20.26 -0.05
C LEU A 117 -17.16 19.49 1.27
N CYS A 118 -16.90 18.17 1.28
CA CYS A 118 -16.81 17.40 2.53
C CYS A 118 -15.78 17.98 3.51
N ARG A 119 -14.66 18.51 3.00
CA ARG A 119 -13.60 19.16 3.81
C ARG A 119 -14.06 20.40 4.59
N PHE A 120 -15.23 20.95 4.25
CA PHE A 120 -15.89 22.07 4.95
C PHE A 120 -17.14 21.64 5.73
N GLY A 121 -17.38 20.33 5.87
CA GLY A 121 -18.58 19.79 6.53
C GLY A 121 -19.84 19.78 5.65
N ALA A 122 -19.73 20.17 4.38
CA ALA A 122 -20.81 20.26 3.41
C ALA A 122 -20.77 19.08 2.41
N SER A 123 -20.78 17.85 2.95
CA SER A 123 -20.68 16.62 2.14
C SER A 123 -21.88 16.48 1.21
N ARG A 124 -21.62 16.19 -0.07
CA ARG A 124 -22.58 16.02 -1.17
C ARG A 124 -23.34 17.29 -1.61
N ASP A 125 -22.98 18.45 -1.08
CA ASP A 125 -23.55 19.73 -1.54
C ASP A 125 -23.02 20.13 -2.94
N LEU A 126 -21.86 19.59 -3.33
CA LEU A 126 -21.31 19.70 -4.68
C LEU A 126 -20.79 18.35 -5.17
N ASP A 127 -21.39 17.81 -6.23
CA ASP A 127 -20.84 16.64 -6.90
C ASP A 127 -19.61 17.04 -7.73
N GLY A 128 -18.46 16.47 -7.40
CA GLY A 128 -17.21 16.74 -8.10
C GLY A 128 -17.22 16.39 -9.59
N THR A 129 -18.19 15.58 -10.06
CA THR A 129 -18.39 15.31 -11.49
C THR A 129 -18.73 16.59 -12.27
N VAL A 130 -19.39 17.56 -11.63
CA VAL A 130 -19.67 18.89 -12.23
C VAL A 130 -18.36 19.62 -12.54
N LEU A 131 -17.42 19.61 -11.59
CA LEU A 131 -16.11 20.25 -11.76
C LEU A 131 -15.27 19.52 -12.81
N LEU A 132 -15.26 18.18 -12.75
CA LEU A 132 -14.60 17.32 -13.73
C LEU A 132 -15.08 17.64 -15.15
N LYS A 133 -16.41 17.71 -15.38
CA LYS A 133 -16.98 18.01 -16.70
C LYS A 133 -16.59 19.40 -17.22
N ARG A 134 -16.44 20.38 -16.32
CA ARG A 134 -16.01 21.74 -16.64
C ARG A 134 -14.49 21.91 -16.77
N GLY A 135 -13.71 20.86 -16.49
CA GLY A 135 -12.24 20.94 -16.49
C GLY A 135 -11.69 21.83 -15.36
N VAL A 136 -12.43 21.99 -14.26
CA VAL A 136 -12.01 22.78 -13.11
C VAL A 136 -11.30 21.87 -12.11
N GLU A 137 -10.02 22.14 -11.85
CA GLU A 137 -9.25 21.44 -10.82
C GLU A 137 -9.20 22.27 -9.53
N ILE A 138 -9.51 21.61 -8.41
CA ILE A 138 -9.34 22.17 -7.07
C ILE A 138 -8.02 21.63 -6.50
N ASP A 139 -7.24 22.52 -5.89
CA ASP A 139 -6.07 22.08 -5.14
C ASP A 139 -6.47 21.39 -3.83
N PHE A 140 -6.05 20.13 -3.70
CA PHE A 140 -6.24 19.28 -2.52
C PHE A 140 -4.90 18.93 -1.84
N ALA A 141 -3.78 19.52 -2.27
CA ALA A 141 -2.46 19.15 -1.78
C ALA A 141 -2.29 19.41 -0.28
N ALA A 142 -2.88 20.49 0.24
CA ALA A 142 -2.86 20.79 1.67
C ALA A 142 -3.61 19.71 2.48
N ASP A 143 -4.83 19.36 2.06
CA ASP A 143 -5.66 18.34 2.71
C ASP A 143 -4.99 16.96 2.67
N GLN A 144 -4.39 16.58 1.55
CA GLN A 144 -3.64 15.33 1.42
C GLN A 144 -2.43 15.28 2.36
N LYS A 145 -1.67 16.37 2.48
CA LYS A 145 -0.50 16.44 3.37
C LYS A 145 -0.88 16.20 4.83
N LEU A 146 -2.02 16.71 5.28
CA LEU A 146 -2.52 16.50 6.65
C LEU A 146 -2.73 15.02 6.98
N LEU A 147 -3.03 14.21 5.96
CA LEU A 147 -3.34 12.79 6.10
C LEU A 147 -2.20 11.85 5.70
N THR A 148 -1.11 12.39 5.13
CA THR A 148 0.02 11.58 4.61
C THR A 148 1.36 11.90 5.27
N ARG A 149 1.53 13.05 5.93
CA ARG A 149 2.83 13.47 6.49
C ARG A 149 2.90 13.56 8.00
N ASN A 150 1.79 13.86 8.68
CA ASN A 150 1.77 14.00 10.13
C ASN A 150 1.96 12.66 10.87
N ASP A 151 2.05 12.69 12.19
CA ASP A 151 1.85 11.49 13.00
C ASP A 151 0.42 10.92 12.82
N TRP A 152 0.25 9.65 13.12
CA TRP A 152 -0.99 8.90 12.93
C TRP A 152 -2.14 9.38 13.81
N SER A 153 -1.87 9.98 14.97
CA SER A 153 -2.93 10.61 15.79
C SER A 153 -3.50 11.83 15.07
N ALA A 154 -2.63 12.70 14.56
CA ALA A 154 -3.01 13.86 13.77
C ALA A 154 -3.66 13.47 12.44
N ARG A 155 -3.20 12.40 11.78
CA ARG A 155 -3.87 11.86 10.58
C ARG A 155 -5.30 11.40 10.91
N ALA A 156 -5.49 10.65 11.99
CA ALA A 156 -6.82 10.19 12.41
C ALA A 156 -7.75 11.36 12.74
N ALA A 157 -7.26 12.37 13.48
CA ALA A 157 -8.03 13.57 13.80
C ALA A 157 -8.42 14.37 12.55
N ASN A 158 -7.49 14.54 11.59
CA ASN A 158 -7.78 15.21 10.34
C ASN A 158 -8.74 14.42 9.46
N PHE A 159 -8.65 13.09 9.45
CA PHE A 159 -9.58 12.24 8.70
C PHE A 159 -11.00 12.40 9.25
N LYS A 160 -11.12 12.43 10.58
CA LYS A 160 -12.36 12.73 11.30
C LYS A 160 -12.95 14.08 10.87
N ARG A 161 -12.12 15.13 10.87
CA ARG A 161 -12.51 16.49 10.52
C ARG A 161 -12.96 16.62 9.06
N ILE A 162 -12.22 16.01 8.12
CA ILE A 162 -12.46 16.16 6.68
C ILE A 162 -13.66 15.34 6.22
N PHE A 163 -13.80 14.10 6.71
CA PHE A 163 -14.82 13.18 6.18
C PHE A 163 -16.00 12.95 7.13
N GLY A 164 -16.00 13.55 8.32
CA GLY A 164 -17.12 13.47 9.26
C GLY A 164 -17.34 12.08 9.87
N VAL A 165 -16.30 11.24 9.94
CA VAL A 165 -16.40 9.93 10.61
C VAL A 165 -16.48 10.09 12.12
N THR A 166 -17.26 9.27 12.81
CA THR A 166 -17.40 9.34 14.28
C THR A 166 -16.31 8.57 15.00
N ASP A 167 -16.01 7.35 14.54
CA ASP A 167 -14.98 6.45 15.08
C ASP A 167 -13.95 6.07 14.01
N THR A 168 -12.69 6.44 14.26
CA THR A 168 -11.53 6.18 13.41
C THR A 168 -10.69 4.99 13.86
N SER A 169 -11.04 4.31 14.96
CA SER A 169 -10.20 3.29 15.62
C SER A 169 -9.78 2.14 14.70
N LYS A 170 -10.69 1.66 13.85
CA LYS A 170 -10.44 0.57 12.88
C LYS A 170 -9.61 1.03 11.68
N MET A 171 -9.75 2.30 11.30
CA MET A 171 -9.03 2.92 10.18
C MET A 171 -7.62 3.30 10.59
N PHE A 172 -7.45 3.73 11.84
CA PHE A 172 -6.18 4.23 12.36
C PHE A 172 -5.89 3.58 13.72
N PRO A 173 -5.40 2.33 13.74
CA PRO A 173 -4.83 1.72 14.95
C PRO A 173 -3.49 2.40 15.30
N VAL A 174 -3.60 3.63 15.82
CA VAL A 174 -2.51 4.62 15.99
C VAL A 174 -1.25 4.01 16.59
N ALA A 175 -1.35 3.31 17.71
CA ALA A 175 -0.18 2.76 18.41
C ALA A 175 0.66 1.82 17.52
N LYS A 176 0.01 0.97 16.70
CA LYS A 176 0.72 0.06 15.80
C LYS A 176 1.28 0.79 14.59
N LEU A 177 0.53 1.75 14.07
CA LEU A 177 0.93 2.55 12.91
C LEU A 177 2.14 3.46 13.23
N GLU A 178 2.17 4.05 14.43
CA GLU A 178 3.33 4.81 14.93
C GLU A 178 4.56 3.92 15.05
N LYS A 179 4.43 2.74 15.67
CA LYS A 179 5.54 1.81 15.81
C LYS A 179 6.12 1.39 14.44
N MET A 180 5.27 1.19 13.42
CA MET A 180 5.72 0.92 12.06
C MET A 180 6.42 2.13 11.43
N ARG A 181 5.93 3.35 11.66
CA ARG A 181 6.55 4.61 11.19
C ARG A 181 7.94 4.80 11.79
N GLU A 182 8.10 4.54 13.08
CA GLU A 182 9.38 4.59 13.79
C GLU A 182 10.37 3.56 13.25
N LEU A 183 9.94 2.29 13.12
CA LEU A 183 10.78 1.23 12.54
C LEU A 183 11.22 1.56 11.12
N ARG A 184 10.32 2.09 10.28
CA ARG A 184 10.64 2.53 8.92
C ARG A 184 11.69 3.64 8.95
N ASN A 185 11.51 4.67 9.78
CA ASN A 185 12.43 5.79 9.87
C ASN A 185 13.82 5.34 10.36
N GLN A 186 13.87 4.49 11.39
CA GLN A 186 15.12 3.92 11.90
C GLN A 186 15.84 3.12 10.83
N PHE A 187 15.13 2.25 10.10
CA PHE A 187 15.73 1.44 9.04
C PHE A 187 16.18 2.27 7.85
N ALA A 188 15.36 3.23 7.40
CA ALA A 188 15.65 4.06 6.23
C ALA A 188 16.82 5.04 6.46
N HIS A 189 16.92 5.62 7.66
CA HIS A 189 18.00 6.56 7.98
C HIS A 189 19.25 5.86 8.52
N GLY A 190 19.09 4.78 9.28
CA GLY A 190 20.19 4.05 9.89
C GLY A 190 20.74 2.91 9.05
N PHE A 191 20.13 2.59 7.91
CA PHE A 191 20.44 1.40 7.09
C PHE A 191 20.48 0.10 7.92
N GLY A 192 19.56 -0.02 8.88
CA GLY A 192 19.59 -1.14 9.82
C GLY A 192 20.63 -1.00 10.94
N ARG A 193 21.11 0.21 11.25
CA ARG A 193 21.95 0.57 12.41
C ARG A 193 21.29 1.60 13.33
N SER A 194 21.69 1.64 14.59
CA SER A 194 21.20 2.65 15.55
C SER A 194 21.63 4.06 15.10
N LEU A 195 20.73 5.03 15.18
CA LEU A 195 21.03 6.45 14.93
C LEU A 195 21.54 7.18 16.18
N ASP A 196 21.26 6.63 17.38
CA ASP A 196 21.68 7.19 18.66
C ASP A 196 23.11 6.74 19.03
N VAL A 197 24.06 6.98 18.13
CA VAL A 197 25.48 6.67 18.38
C VAL A 197 26.26 7.99 18.43
N PRO A 198 26.98 8.29 19.53
CA PRO A 198 27.82 9.48 19.62
C PRO A 198 28.84 9.51 18.48
N GLU A 199 29.04 10.67 17.86
CA GLU A 199 30.11 10.88 16.89
C GLU A 199 31.35 11.46 17.57
N PRO A 200 32.57 10.94 17.29
CA PRO A 200 32.87 9.78 16.44
C PRO A 200 32.46 8.45 17.12
N SER A 201 31.87 7.53 16.37
CA SER A 201 31.43 6.25 16.91
C SER A 201 32.59 5.26 17.03
N ASP A 202 32.57 4.44 18.09
CA ASP A 202 33.38 3.22 18.13
C ASP A 202 33.01 2.29 16.95
N LEU A 203 33.93 1.43 16.51
CA LEU A 203 33.72 0.44 15.42
C LEU A 203 32.67 -0.65 15.75
N LEU A 204 31.97 -0.53 16.88
CA LEU A 204 30.95 -1.48 17.34
C LEU A 204 29.60 -1.17 16.70
N ASP A 205 29.30 -1.88 15.62
CA ASP A 205 28.00 -1.83 14.94
C ASP A 205 26.86 -2.26 15.88
N ARG A 206 25.92 -1.34 16.16
CA ARG A 206 24.64 -1.66 16.81
C ARG A 206 23.56 -1.85 15.75
N LEU A 207 23.03 -3.07 15.62
CA LEU A 207 21.89 -3.36 14.74
C LEU A 207 20.68 -2.50 15.12
N SER A 208 20.03 -1.89 14.13
CA SER A 208 18.67 -1.36 14.25
C SER A 208 17.73 -2.49 14.65
N GLY A 209 16.65 -2.12 15.36
CA GLY A 209 15.66 -3.02 15.92
C GLY A 209 15.35 -4.28 15.10
N THR A 210 15.21 -5.40 15.80
CA THR A 210 14.85 -6.68 15.18
C THR A 210 13.34 -6.81 15.14
N ILE A 211 12.82 -7.41 14.07
CA ILE A 211 11.42 -7.85 14.02
C ILE A 211 11.36 -9.34 13.73
N SER A 212 10.48 -10.05 14.44
CA SER A 212 10.16 -11.44 14.14
C SER A 212 9.24 -11.54 12.93
N GLN A 213 9.20 -12.71 12.31
CA GLN A 213 8.26 -12.98 11.22
C GLN A 213 6.80 -12.82 11.68
N ALA A 214 6.45 -13.29 12.88
CA ALA A 214 5.11 -13.13 13.44
C ALA A 214 4.72 -11.65 13.61
N THR A 215 5.67 -10.82 14.05
CA THR A 215 5.46 -9.37 14.15
C THR A 215 5.26 -8.73 12.78
N LEU A 216 6.05 -9.11 11.77
CA LEU A 216 5.87 -8.65 10.39
C LEU A 216 4.46 -8.98 9.89
N LEU A 217 4.01 -10.22 10.01
CA LEU A 217 2.67 -10.63 9.56
C LEU A 217 1.56 -9.89 10.29
N THR A 218 1.75 -9.62 11.59
CA THR A 218 0.83 -8.78 12.36
C THR A 218 0.73 -7.38 11.79
N TYR A 219 1.86 -6.77 11.42
CA TYR A 219 1.92 -5.43 10.83
C TYR A 219 1.30 -5.38 9.43
N LEU A 220 1.59 -6.34 8.56
CA LEU A 220 0.94 -6.44 7.24
C LEU A 220 -0.58 -6.56 7.39
N GLY A 221 -1.05 -7.40 8.34
CA GLY A 221 -2.48 -7.52 8.64
C GLY A 221 -3.11 -6.23 9.17
N VAL A 222 -2.36 -5.42 9.94
CA VAL A 222 -2.82 -4.10 10.41
C VAL A 222 -2.98 -3.13 9.25
N LEU A 223 -2.00 -3.05 8.35
CA LEU A 223 -2.05 -2.18 7.17
C LEU A 223 -3.22 -2.56 6.25
N ALA A 224 -3.43 -3.86 6.00
CA ALA A 224 -4.54 -4.33 5.18
C ALA A 224 -5.91 -4.01 5.80
N LYS A 225 -6.08 -4.21 7.11
CA LYS A 225 -7.34 -3.88 7.82
C LYS A 225 -7.60 -2.37 7.86
N SER A 226 -6.56 -1.58 8.09
CA SER A 226 -6.59 -0.12 8.04
C SER A 226 -7.07 0.37 6.68
N ALA A 227 -6.39 -0.05 5.60
CA ALA A 227 -6.73 0.33 4.23
C ALA A 227 -8.15 -0.11 3.86
N GLY A 228 -8.54 -1.35 4.18
CA GLY A 228 -9.90 -1.83 3.92
C GLY A 228 -10.99 -1.07 4.67
N ALA A 229 -10.74 -0.66 5.92
CA ALA A 229 -11.70 0.12 6.70
C ALA A 229 -11.89 1.54 6.12
N ILE A 230 -10.79 2.18 5.70
CA ILE A 230 -10.81 3.49 5.04
C ILE A 230 -11.54 3.39 3.70
N ASP A 231 -11.21 2.38 2.90
CA ASP A 231 -11.81 2.16 1.58
C ASP A 231 -13.32 2.00 1.66
N ASN A 232 -13.78 1.08 2.51
CA ASN A 232 -15.20 0.81 2.69
C ASN A 232 -15.98 2.07 3.09
N TYR A 233 -15.40 2.89 3.98
CA TYR A 233 -16.04 4.13 4.42
C TYR A 233 -16.11 5.16 3.30
N LEU A 234 -14.98 5.44 2.64
CA LEU A 234 -14.92 6.46 1.58
C LEU A 234 -15.72 6.05 0.34
N MET A 235 -15.72 4.76 -0.02
CA MET A 235 -16.55 4.21 -1.09
C MET A 235 -18.04 4.44 -0.83
N ALA A 236 -18.51 4.18 0.40
CA ALA A 236 -19.91 4.31 0.76
C ALA A 236 -20.36 5.77 0.98
N LYS A 237 -19.48 6.63 1.50
CA LYS A 237 -19.86 8.00 1.91
C LYS A 237 -19.54 9.06 0.88
N CYS A 238 -18.42 8.96 0.18
CA CYS A 238 -17.90 10.03 -0.68
C CYS A 238 -17.78 9.61 -2.16
N ILE A 239 -17.14 8.47 -2.45
CA ILE A 239 -16.70 8.12 -3.80
C ILE A 239 -17.87 7.57 -4.64
N GLY A 240 -18.60 6.57 -4.16
CA GLY A 240 -19.68 5.95 -4.93
C GLY A 240 -19.22 5.53 -6.33
N SER A 241 -19.95 5.97 -7.35
CA SER A 241 -19.64 5.69 -8.77
C SER A 241 -18.70 6.71 -9.44
N PHE A 242 -18.06 7.60 -8.68
CA PHE A 242 -17.21 8.67 -9.22
C PHE A 242 -16.04 8.15 -10.07
N GLU A 243 -15.37 7.08 -9.64
CA GLU A 243 -14.25 6.50 -10.41
C GLU A 243 -14.69 6.11 -11.83
N VAL A 244 -15.91 5.57 -11.97
CA VAL A 244 -16.47 5.16 -13.27
C VAL A 244 -16.87 6.38 -14.11
N LEU A 245 -17.39 7.43 -13.47
CA LEU A 245 -17.66 8.72 -14.14
C LEU A 245 -16.37 9.37 -14.64
N HIS A 246 -15.29 9.30 -13.86
CA HIS A 246 -13.97 9.78 -14.25
C HIS A 246 -13.42 9.00 -15.45
N MET A 247 -13.58 7.67 -15.47
CA MET A 247 -13.24 6.86 -16.64
C MET A 247 -14.07 7.24 -17.87
N TYR A 248 -15.37 7.47 -17.70
CA TYR A 248 -16.24 7.92 -18.80
C TYR A 248 -15.81 9.28 -19.36
N HIS A 249 -15.47 10.23 -18.49
CA HIS A 249 -14.98 11.55 -18.88
C HIS A 249 -13.75 11.47 -19.79
N GLY A 250 -12.79 10.60 -19.47
CA GLY A 250 -11.65 10.34 -20.35
C GLY A 250 -12.08 9.65 -21.65
N TRP A 251 -12.80 8.53 -21.53
CA TRP A 251 -13.20 7.67 -22.65
C TRP A 251 -14.01 8.40 -23.73
N ARG A 252 -14.90 9.31 -23.34
CA ARG A 252 -15.80 10.00 -24.28
C ARG A 252 -15.07 10.94 -25.24
N THR A 253 -13.87 11.39 -24.89
CA THR A 253 -13.06 12.29 -25.73
C THR A 253 -12.63 11.58 -27.01
N ASP A 254 -12.33 10.29 -26.92
CA ASP A 254 -11.88 9.46 -28.05
C ASP A 254 -13.04 8.71 -28.74
N ASN A 255 -14.27 8.77 -28.19
CA ASN A 255 -15.39 7.94 -28.62
C ASN A 255 -16.66 8.78 -28.89
N ALA A 256 -16.73 9.35 -30.09
CA ALA A 256 -17.81 10.25 -30.52
C ALA A 256 -19.22 9.65 -30.45
N SER A 257 -19.36 8.32 -30.65
CA SER A 257 -20.67 7.64 -30.62
C SER A 257 -21.30 7.58 -29.23
N LYS A 258 -20.48 7.77 -28.16
CA LYS A 258 -20.88 7.69 -26.75
C LYS A 258 -21.80 6.51 -26.43
N ASN A 259 -21.60 5.38 -27.11
CA ASN A 259 -22.51 4.24 -27.04
C ASN A 259 -22.33 3.47 -25.72
N ALA A 260 -23.43 3.21 -25.02
CA ALA A 260 -23.43 2.47 -23.75
C ALA A 260 -22.87 1.03 -23.85
N ARG A 261 -23.00 0.36 -25.01
CA ARG A 261 -22.42 -0.98 -25.24
C ARG A 261 -20.90 -0.91 -25.35
N ASP A 262 -20.36 0.12 -26.00
CA ASP A 262 -18.92 0.28 -26.17
C ASP A 262 -18.28 0.71 -24.85
N PHE A 263 -18.93 1.61 -24.11
CA PHE A 263 -18.47 1.95 -22.78
C PHE A 263 -18.53 0.76 -21.81
N LYS A 264 -19.57 -0.10 -21.89
CA LYS A 264 -19.60 -1.37 -21.14
C LYS A 264 -18.36 -2.23 -21.44
N LYS A 265 -18.01 -2.41 -22.72
CA LYS A 265 -16.83 -3.19 -23.11
C LYS A 265 -15.55 -2.59 -22.52
N HIS A 266 -15.42 -1.26 -22.59
CA HIS A 266 -14.30 -0.53 -22.00
C HIS A 266 -14.22 -0.77 -20.48
N LEU A 267 -15.33 -0.68 -19.75
CA LEU A 267 -15.37 -0.94 -18.31
C LEU A 267 -14.96 -2.39 -17.96
N ILE A 268 -15.47 -3.39 -18.68
CA ILE A 268 -15.12 -4.79 -18.44
C ILE A 268 -13.62 -5.01 -18.66
N ALA A 269 -13.06 -4.47 -19.74
CA ALA A 269 -11.62 -4.55 -20.03
C ALA A 269 -10.75 -3.89 -18.96
N ASN A 270 -11.29 -2.91 -18.22
CA ASN A 270 -10.61 -2.18 -17.15
C ASN A 270 -11.04 -2.66 -15.75
N GLY A 271 -11.47 -3.91 -15.60
CA GLY A 271 -11.68 -4.54 -14.29
C GLY A 271 -13.04 -4.27 -13.64
N PHE A 272 -14.07 -3.93 -14.42
CA PHE A 272 -15.46 -3.80 -13.96
C PHE A 272 -16.37 -4.86 -14.61
N PRO A 273 -16.22 -6.16 -14.25
CA PRO A 273 -16.90 -7.26 -14.92
C PRO A 273 -18.43 -7.22 -14.77
N ASN A 274 -18.93 -6.59 -13.70
CA ASN A 274 -20.37 -6.47 -13.41
C ASN A 274 -21.05 -5.32 -14.17
N ALA A 275 -20.31 -4.58 -15.01
CA ALA A 275 -20.86 -3.52 -15.83
C ALA A 275 -21.93 -4.08 -16.79
N ASN A 276 -23.07 -3.40 -16.84
CA ASN A 276 -24.17 -3.77 -17.73
C ASN A 276 -24.65 -2.55 -18.53
N VAL A 277 -25.38 -2.79 -19.62
CA VAL A 277 -25.80 -1.74 -20.54
C VAL A 277 -26.73 -0.73 -19.86
N ASN A 278 -27.61 -1.18 -18.96
CA ASN A 278 -28.55 -0.30 -18.26
C ASN A 278 -27.82 0.66 -17.31
N TYR A 279 -26.83 0.16 -16.57
CA TYR A 279 -25.94 0.98 -15.77
C TYR A 279 -25.21 2.03 -16.63
N CYS A 280 -24.60 1.61 -17.75
CA CYS A 280 -23.87 2.53 -18.63
C CYS A 280 -24.77 3.62 -19.22
N LYS A 281 -26.00 3.27 -19.64
CA LYS A 281 -27.00 4.24 -20.11
C LYS A 281 -27.33 5.28 -19.04
N GLY A 282 -27.59 4.84 -17.81
CA GLY A 282 -27.90 5.73 -16.70
C GLY A 282 -26.72 6.65 -16.35
N LEU A 283 -25.50 6.12 -16.33
CA LEU A 283 -24.28 6.90 -16.09
C LEU A 283 -24.07 7.99 -17.16
N ILE A 284 -24.20 7.62 -18.43
CA ILE A 284 -24.07 8.56 -19.55
C ILE A 284 -25.14 9.64 -19.45
N SER A 285 -26.40 9.27 -19.20
CA SER A 285 -27.48 10.25 -19.06
C SER A 285 -27.24 11.19 -17.89
N PHE A 286 -26.79 10.69 -16.74
CA PHE A 286 -26.42 11.53 -15.60
C PHE A 286 -25.32 12.52 -15.98
N TYR A 287 -24.24 12.02 -16.58
CA TYR A 287 -23.08 12.84 -16.92
C TYR A 287 -23.40 13.93 -17.96
N GLU A 288 -24.24 13.64 -18.96
CA GLU A 288 -24.59 14.62 -19.98
C GLU A 288 -25.54 15.71 -19.45
N ASN A 289 -26.33 15.42 -18.40
CA ASN A 289 -27.32 16.35 -17.84
C ASN A 289 -26.81 17.25 -16.69
N ILE A 290 -25.58 17.04 -16.18
CA ILE A 290 -24.95 17.89 -15.16
C ILE A 290 -24.13 19.06 -15.72
#